data_AF-A0A845AD36-F1
#
_entry.id   AF-A0A845AD36-F1
#
_cell.length_a   1.000
_cell.length_b   1.000
_cell.length_c   1.000
_cell.angle_alpha   90.00
_cell.angle_beta   90.00
_cell.angle_gamma   90.00
#
_symmetry.space_group_name_H-M   'P 1'
#
loop_
_entity.id
_entity.type
_entity.pdbx_description
1 polymer ?
#
loop_
_entity_poly.entity_id
_entity_poly.type
_entity_poly.pdbx_seq_one_letter_code
_entity_poly.pdbx_strand_id
1 'polypeptide(L)'
;MRRAAVLAVPVLLAACSKAPPPPRPDETSIPKDIEQQAPLPKQTEGENGGTPLKDRVATLGLLNKRNNIEQDLKMKPGETRRIGDVIVRLESCENTAPWEMPEETGAFVQVFVRQNHNSENFAKIFSGWLFKQSPSLNVVQNPIYDVWVKNCSMRFPGEAAPKPSSSPSPASTSSPSA
;
A
#
# COMPACT_ATOMS: atom_id res chain seq x y z
N MET A 1 26.97 55.93 -74.43
CA MET A 1 27.66 54.98 -73.54
C MET A 1 27.32 55.30 -72.09
N ARG A 2 26.55 54.44 -71.42
CA ARG A 2 26.68 54.07 -69.99
C ARG A 2 25.51 53.14 -69.66
N ARG A 3 25.85 51.87 -69.45
CA ARG A 3 24.94 50.76 -69.12
C ARG A 3 24.53 50.89 -67.65
N ALA A 4 23.24 50.75 -67.35
CA ALA A 4 22.78 50.43 -66.00
C ALA A 4 21.92 49.16 -66.11
N ALA A 5 22.49 48.06 -65.63
CA ALA A 5 21.87 46.74 -65.65
C ALA A 5 20.83 46.65 -64.53
N VAL A 6 19.60 46.27 -64.89
CA VAL A 6 18.53 45.93 -63.95
C VAL A 6 18.80 44.52 -63.42
N LEU A 7 19.20 44.41 -62.16
CA LEU A 7 19.34 43.14 -61.45
C LEU A 7 18.07 42.89 -60.64
N ALA A 8 17.20 42.03 -61.18
CA ALA A 8 16.06 41.47 -60.44
C ALA A 8 16.56 40.33 -59.55
N VAL A 9 16.41 40.47 -58.23
CA VAL A 9 16.76 39.45 -57.25
C VAL A 9 15.46 38.73 -56.84
N PRO A 10 15.34 37.40 -56.99
CA PRO A 10 14.16 36.67 -56.54
C PRO A 10 14.25 36.45 -55.02
N VAL A 11 13.27 36.95 -54.27
CA VAL A 11 13.13 36.67 -52.84
C VAL A 11 12.56 35.26 -52.67
N LEU A 12 13.44 34.30 -52.36
CA LEU A 12 13.05 32.96 -51.92
C LEU A 12 12.63 33.00 -50.45
N LEU A 13 11.32 32.97 -50.19
CA LEU A 13 10.75 32.76 -48.87
C LEU A 13 10.96 31.29 -48.45
N ALA A 14 12.06 31.02 -47.75
CA ALA A 14 12.27 29.75 -47.06
C ALA A 14 11.47 29.73 -45.75
N ALA A 15 10.26 29.17 -45.78
CA ALA A 15 9.48 28.87 -44.59
C ALA A 15 10.15 27.74 -43.78
N CYS A 16 10.78 28.08 -42.65
CA CYS A 16 11.34 27.09 -41.73
C CYS A 16 10.25 26.52 -40.80
N SER A 17 9.76 25.32 -41.10
CA SER A 17 8.92 24.51 -40.22
C SER A 17 9.76 23.91 -39.09
N LYS A 18 9.87 24.59 -37.94
CA LYS A 18 10.42 23.98 -36.73
C LYS A 18 9.52 24.33 -35.54
N ALA A 19 8.58 23.43 -35.23
CA ALA A 19 7.82 23.52 -34.00
C ALA A 19 8.80 23.45 -32.80
N PRO A 20 8.71 24.36 -31.81
CA PRO A 20 9.57 24.34 -30.64
C PRO A 20 9.39 23.02 -29.85
N PRO A 21 10.47 22.43 -29.32
CA PRO A 21 10.34 21.27 -28.44
C PRO A 21 9.50 21.65 -27.21
N PRO A 22 8.64 20.73 -26.71
CA PRO A 22 7.81 21.04 -25.55
C PRO A 22 8.70 21.39 -24.35
N PRO A 23 8.33 22.40 -23.54
CA PRO A 23 9.11 22.80 -22.38
C PRO A 23 9.19 21.62 -21.42
N ARG A 24 10.42 21.24 -21.05
CA ARG A 24 10.65 20.25 -20.00
C ARG A 24 10.69 20.98 -18.65
N PRO A 25 10.12 20.42 -17.58
CA PRO A 25 10.26 21.01 -16.25
C PRO A 25 11.74 21.02 -15.87
N ASP A 26 12.27 22.18 -15.49
CA ASP A 26 13.63 22.30 -14.98
C ASP A 26 13.67 21.79 -13.53
N GLU A 27 14.43 20.72 -13.29
CA GLU A 27 14.64 20.18 -11.95
C GLU A 27 15.49 21.16 -11.13
N THR A 28 14.87 21.80 -10.14
CA THR A 28 15.58 22.68 -9.21
C THR A 28 16.22 21.82 -8.13
N SER A 29 17.55 21.96 -7.93
CA SER A 29 18.25 21.22 -6.89
C SER A 29 17.72 21.57 -5.51
N ILE A 30 17.51 20.55 -4.67
CA ILE A 30 17.16 20.72 -3.27
C ILE A 30 18.26 21.57 -2.60
N PRO A 31 17.92 22.70 -1.96
CA PRO A 31 18.91 23.52 -1.25
C PRO A 31 19.68 22.69 -0.21
N LYS A 32 21.01 22.85 -0.15
CA LYS A 32 21.92 22.03 0.68
C LYS A 32 21.64 22.15 2.18
N ASP A 33 21.03 23.26 2.59
CA ASP A 33 20.53 23.50 3.95
C ASP A 33 19.41 22.51 4.33
N ILE A 34 18.59 22.07 3.37
CA ILE A 34 17.57 21.03 3.56
C ILE A 34 18.22 19.63 3.54
N GLU A 35 19.25 19.41 2.74
CA GLU A 35 20.00 18.14 2.74
C GLU A 35 20.83 17.93 4.01
N GLN A 36 21.24 19.01 4.69
CA GLN A 36 22.13 18.97 5.86
C GLN A 36 21.38 18.87 7.20
N GLN A 37 20.05 19.00 7.20
CA GLN A 37 19.17 18.59 8.30
C GLN A 37 18.63 17.19 7.98
N ALA A 38 19.09 16.06 8.50
CA ALA A 38 19.92 15.74 9.66
C ALA A 38 20.45 14.30 9.44
N PRO A 39 21.45 13.81 10.22
CA PRO A 39 21.49 12.37 10.49
C PRO A 39 20.10 12.01 11.00
N LEU A 40 19.46 10.96 10.45
CA LEU A 40 18.24 10.44 11.08
C LEU A 40 18.52 10.35 12.58
N PRO A 41 17.69 10.93 13.46
CA PRO A 41 17.84 10.63 14.88
C PRO A 41 17.89 9.11 14.95
N LYS A 42 18.95 8.55 15.57
CA LYS A 42 18.96 7.12 15.89
C LYS A 42 17.68 6.93 16.67
N GLN A 43 16.67 6.35 16.03
CA GLN A 43 15.39 6.13 16.65
C GLN A 43 15.70 5.23 17.84
N THR A 44 15.61 5.75 19.06
CA THR A 44 15.59 4.88 20.22
C THR A 44 14.36 4.01 20.01
N GLU A 45 14.58 2.74 19.67
CA GLU A 45 13.52 1.76 19.49
C GLU A 45 12.64 1.79 20.75
N GLY A 46 11.44 2.36 20.62
CA GLY A 46 10.41 2.29 21.67
C GLY A 46 10.12 3.55 22.49
N GLU A 47 10.71 4.72 22.23
CA GLU A 47 10.46 5.85 23.15
C GLU A 47 9.16 6.66 22.94
N ASN A 48 8.45 6.58 21.80
CA ASN A 48 7.17 7.33 21.65
C ASN A 48 6.14 6.74 20.66
N GLY A 49 6.12 5.43 20.39
CA GLY A 49 5.18 4.92 19.38
C GLY A 49 5.10 3.40 19.25
N GLY A 50 4.28 2.79 20.09
CA GLY A 50 3.77 1.42 19.95
C GLY A 50 4.76 0.31 19.59
N THR A 51 4.24 -0.80 19.06
CA THR A 51 5.04 -1.94 18.57
C THR A 51 5.79 -1.53 17.29
N PRO A 52 7.12 -1.79 17.18
CA PRO A 52 7.89 -1.49 15.97
C PRO A 52 7.30 -2.19 14.73
N LEU A 53 7.35 -1.54 13.57
CA LEU A 53 6.73 -2.04 12.33
C LEU A 53 7.06 -3.51 12.01
N LYS A 54 8.33 -3.91 12.17
CA LYS A 54 8.82 -5.27 11.92
C LYS A 54 8.17 -6.34 12.81
N ASP A 55 7.69 -5.95 13.99
CA ASP A 55 7.13 -6.86 15.00
C ASP A 55 5.60 -6.88 14.99
N ARG A 56 4.97 -6.07 14.13
CA ARG A 56 3.51 -6.03 13.97
C ARG A 56 3.02 -7.24 13.18
N VAL A 57 1.76 -7.60 13.41
CA VAL A 57 1.11 -8.70 12.69
C VAL A 57 -0.22 -8.20 12.13
N ALA A 58 -0.36 -8.20 10.80
CA ALA A 58 -1.64 -7.95 10.17
C ALA A 58 -2.42 -9.25 10.06
N THR A 59 -3.75 -9.15 10.18
CA THR A 59 -4.68 -10.17 9.71
C THR A 59 -5.47 -9.55 8.56
N LEU A 60 -5.25 -10.05 7.35
CA LEU A 60 -5.97 -9.65 6.15
C LEU A 60 -7.04 -10.71 5.82
N GLY A 61 -8.20 -10.28 5.35
CA GLY A 61 -9.18 -11.17 4.74
C GLY A 61 -8.91 -11.30 3.24
N LEU A 62 -9.01 -12.52 2.72
CA LEU A 62 -8.98 -12.82 1.30
C LEU A 62 -10.24 -13.60 0.92
N LEU A 63 -11.04 -13.06 0.00
CA LEU A 63 -12.22 -13.74 -0.55
C LEU A 63 -11.97 -14.13 -2.00
N ASN A 64 -12.29 -15.38 -2.34
CA ASN A 64 -12.50 -15.77 -3.73
C ASN A 64 -14.00 -15.73 -4.05
N LYS A 65 -14.40 -14.73 -4.84
CA LYS A 65 -15.78 -14.44 -5.24
C LYS A 65 -16.39 -15.54 -6.12
N ARG A 66 -15.58 -16.40 -6.76
CA ARG A 66 -16.08 -17.49 -7.63
C ARG A 66 -16.62 -18.69 -6.86
N ASN A 67 -16.04 -18.99 -5.71
CA ASN A 67 -16.39 -20.17 -4.90
C ASN A 67 -16.77 -19.83 -3.45
N ASN A 68 -16.81 -18.54 -3.11
CA ASN A 68 -17.18 -18.01 -1.80
C ASN A 68 -16.29 -18.53 -0.65
N ILE A 69 -15.02 -18.84 -0.94
CA ILE A 69 -14.05 -19.24 0.09
C ILE A 69 -13.35 -17.99 0.62
N GLU A 70 -13.48 -17.75 1.93
CA GLU A 70 -12.76 -16.72 2.67
C GLU A 70 -11.61 -17.33 3.46
N GLN A 71 -10.47 -16.64 3.50
CA GLN A 71 -9.27 -17.04 4.25
C GLN A 71 -8.66 -15.85 4.99
N ASP A 72 -8.15 -16.12 6.18
CA ASP A 72 -7.40 -15.15 6.98
C ASP A 72 -5.90 -15.29 6.74
N LEU A 73 -5.28 -14.22 6.26
CA LEU A 73 -3.85 -14.12 6.04
C LEU A 73 -3.21 -13.38 7.23
N LYS A 74 -2.64 -14.14 8.16
CA LYS A 74 -1.79 -13.61 9.23
C LYS A 74 -0.37 -13.47 8.73
N MET A 75 0.13 -12.24 8.64
CA MET A 75 1.44 -11.96 8.06
C MET A 75 2.08 -10.71 8.66
N LYS A 76 3.42 -10.69 8.67
CA LYS A 76 4.21 -9.54 9.12
C LYS A 76 4.50 -8.57 7.97
N PRO A 77 4.71 -7.28 8.25
CA PRO A 77 5.22 -6.34 7.24
C PRO A 77 6.49 -6.86 6.55
N GLY A 78 6.51 -6.76 5.22
CA GLY A 78 7.54 -7.33 4.35
C GLY A 78 7.24 -8.76 3.85
N GLU A 79 6.27 -9.46 4.44
CA GLU A 79 5.90 -10.80 3.99
C GLU A 79 5.07 -10.78 2.71
N THR A 80 5.18 -11.86 1.94
CA THR A 80 4.37 -12.12 0.75
C THR A 80 3.76 -13.52 0.85
N ARG A 81 2.47 -13.64 0.55
CA ARG A 81 1.75 -14.91 0.56
C ARG A 81 1.07 -15.13 -0.79
N ARG A 82 1.26 -16.33 -1.36
CA ARG A 82 0.59 -16.78 -2.58
C ARG A 82 -0.50 -17.78 -2.22
N ILE A 83 -1.71 -17.55 -2.71
CA ILE A 83 -2.87 -18.41 -2.54
C ILE A 83 -3.43 -18.66 -3.94
N GLY A 84 -3.11 -19.82 -4.52
CA GLY A 84 -3.50 -20.16 -5.89
C GLY A 84 -3.01 -19.13 -6.91
N ASP A 85 -3.94 -18.36 -7.45
CA ASP A 85 -3.72 -17.36 -8.51
C ASP A 85 -3.66 -15.91 -8.00
N VAL A 86 -3.64 -15.71 -6.69
CA VAL A 86 -3.43 -14.40 -6.06
C VAL A 86 -2.19 -14.40 -5.19
N ILE A 87 -1.45 -13.29 -5.22
CA ILE A 87 -0.33 -12.99 -4.34
C ILE A 87 -0.67 -11.72 -3.59
N VAL A 88 -0.59 -11.77 -2.27
CA VAL A 88 -0.78 -10.63 -1.38
C VAL A 88 0.56 -10.33 -0.70
N ARG A 89 1.03 -9.10 -0.87
CA ARG A 89 2.23 -8.59 -0.20
C ARG A 89 1.82 -7.49 0.77
N LEU A 90 2.28 -7.61 2.01
CA LEU A 90 2.05 -6.62 3.06
C LEU A 90 3.31 -5.77 3.21
N GLU A 91 3.23 -4.46 3.01
CA GLU A 91 4.37 -3.56 3.25
C GLU A 91 4.31 -2.93 4.64
N SER A 92 3.11 -2.59 5.11
CA SER A 92 2.93 -1.94 6.40
C SER A 92 1.54 -2.21 6.97
N CYS A 93 1.43 -2.09 8.29
CA CYS A 93 0.20 -2.27 9.04
C CYS A 93 0.24 -1.34 10.26
N GLU A 94 -0.84 -0.59 10.48
CA GLU A 94 -1.00 0.35 11.59
C GLU A 94 -2.36 0.16 12.26
N ASN A 95 -2.41 0.44 13.56
CA ASN A 95 -3.62 0.63 14.33
C ASN A 95 -3.49 1.95 15.08
N THR A 96 -4.58 2.67 15.25
CA THR A 96 -4.63 3.84 16.13
C THR A 96 -4.53 3.40 17.59
N ALA A 97 -3.98 4.26 18.46
CA ALA A 97 -3.94 3.97 19.90
C ALA A 97 -5.37 3.91 20.48
N PRO A 98 -5.63 3.08 21.51
CA PRO A 98 -6.98 2.92 22.06
C PRO A 98 -7.62 4.20 22.64
N TRP A 99 -6.82 5.23 22.95
CA TRP A 99 -7.27 6.51 23.49
C TRP A 99 -7.38 7.62 22.43
N GLU A 100 -7.06 7.32 21.18
CA GLU A 100 -7.15 8.27 20.06
C GLU A 100 -8.41 7.97 19.24
N MET A 101 -9.18 9.02 18.95
CA MET A 101 -10.44 8.94 18.21
C MET A 101 -10.32 9.72 16.89
N PRO A 102 -10.82 9.18 15.76
CA PRO A 102 -11.48 7.88 15.61
C PRO A 102 -10.48 6.70 15.61
N GLU A 103 -10.94 5.54 16.06
CA GLU A 103 -10.17 4.30 15.91
C GLU A 103 -10.05 3.95 14.42
N GLU A 104 -8.82 3.72 13.96
CA GLU A 104 -8.55 3.32 12.58
C GLU A 104 -7.51 2.20 12.56
N THR A 105 -7.75 1.21 11.69
CA THR A 105 -6.83 0.11 11.44
C THR A 105 -6.58 0.04 9.95
N GLY A 106 -5.32 0.20 9.56
CA GLY A 106 -4.90 0.30 8.17
C GLY A 106 -3.79 -0.68 7.82
N ALA A 107 -3.72 -1.06 6.54
CA ALA A 107 -2.58 -1.80 6.00
C ALA A 107 -2.26 -1.39 4.58
N PHE A 108 -0.98 -1.19 4.28
CA PHE A 108 -0.52 -1.01 2.91
C PHE A 108 -0.28 -2.38 2.28
N VAL A 109 -1.08 -2.71 1.28
CA VAL A 109 -1.04 -4.00 0.60
C VAL A 109 -0.84 -3.83 -0.89
N GLN A 110 -0.12 -4.78 -1.48
CA GLN A 110 -0.04 -4.97 -2.92
C GLN A 110 -0.67 -6.31 -3.26
N VAL A 111 -1.56 -6.30 -4.25
CA VAL A 111 -2.25 -7.52 -4.70
C VAL A 111 -1.89 -7.77 -6.15
N PHE A 112 -1.45 -8.99 -6.43
CA PHE A 112 -1.11 -9.45 -7.76
C PHE A 112 -1.98 -10.65 -8.11
N VAL A 113 -2.50 -10.69 -9.33
CA VAL A 113 -3.35 -11.79 -9.81
C VAL A 113 -2.76 -12.36 -11.10
N ARG A 114 -2.79 -13.68 -11.23
CA ARG A 114 -2.34 -14.38 -12.43
C ARG A 114 -3.22 -13.99 -13.61
N GLN A 115 -2.60 -13.57 -14.73
CA GLN A 115 -3.35 -13.14 -15.92
C GLN A 115 -3.93 -14.29 -16.73
N ASN A 116 -3.19 -15.40 -16.83
CA ASN A 116 -3.61 -16.59 -17.56
C ASN A 116 -3.19 -17.84 -16.78
N HIS A 117 -4.10 -18.82 -16.66
CA HIS A 117 -3.91 -20.07 -15.93
C HIS A 117 -2.65 -20.85 -16.37
N ASN A 118 -2.27 -20.75 -17.65
CA ASN A 118 -1.11 -21.46 -18.21
C ASN A 118 0.21 -20.69 -18.11
N SER A 119 0.23 -19.54 -17.42
CA SER A 119 1.42 -18.69 -17.27
C SER A 119 1.71 -18.38 -15.80
N GLU A 120 2.97 -18.12 -15.47
CA GLU A 120 3.39 -17.58 -14.17
C GLU A 120 3.45 -16.04 -14.19
N ASN A 121 2.67 -15.40 -15.07
CA ASN A 121 2.61 -13.95 -15.19
C ASN A 121 1.57 -13.38 -14.22
N PHE A 122 2.03 -12.62 -13.23
CA PHE A 122 1.21 -11.95 -12.23
C PHE A 122 1.17 -10.44 -12.49
N ALA A 123 -0.04 -9.91 -12.68
CA ALA A 123 -0.24 -8.47 -12.82
C ALA A 123 -0.59 -7.86 -11.46
N LYS A 124 0.04 -6.73 -11.13
CA LYS A 124 -0.34 -5.94 -9.95
C LYS A 124 -1.68 -5.27 -10.23
N ILE A 125 -2.72 -5.68 -9.50
CA ILE A 125 -4.08 -5.14 -9.63
C ILE A 125 -4.37 -4.04 -8.62
N PHE A 126 -3.62 -4.02 -7.51
CA PHE A 126 -3.82 -3.07 -6.42
C PHE A 126 -2.50 -2.77 -5.72
N SER A 127 -2.34 -1.52 -5.29
CA SER A 127 -1.25 -1.07 -4.43
C SER A 127 -1.73 0.16 -3.66
N GLY A 128 -1.93 0.02 -2.36
CA GLY A 128 -2.42 1.13 -1.56
C GLY A 128 -2.75 0.74 -0.13
N TRP A 129 -3.19 1.74 0.62
CA TRP A 129 -3.71 1.56 1.97
C TRP A 129 -5.16 1.06 1.91
N LEU A 130 -5.46 0.09 2.75
CA LEU A 130 -6.81 -0.40 3.03
C LEU A 130 -7.14 -0.08 4.49
N PHE A 131 -8.41 0.23 4.77
CA PHE A 131 -8.89 0.64 6.10
C PHE A 131 -10.04 -0.23 6.54
N LYS A 132 -9.98 -0.74 7.78
CA LYS A 132 -11.02 -1.61 8.35
C LYS A 132 -12.30 -0.84 8.67
N GLN A 133 -12.18 0.33 9.32
CA GLN A 133 -13.30 1.13 9.79
C GLN A 133 -13.92 1.95 8.66
N SER A 134 -13.10 2.33 7.67
CA SER A 134 -13.50 3.13 6.51
C SER A 134 -13.20 2.43 5.16
N PRO A 135 -13.81 1.27 4.84
CA PRO A 135 -13.52 0.53 3.60
C PRO A 135 -13.81 1.32 2.32
N SER A 136 -14.72 2.29 2.36
CA SER A 136 -15.05 3.12 1.21
C SER A 136 -13.92 4.06 0.76
N LEU A 137 -12.90 4.29 1.61
CA LEU A 137 -11.75 5.13 1.25
C LEU A 137 -10.86 4.49 0.18
N ASN A 138 -10.72 3.16 0.22
CA ASN A 138 -9.93 2.42 -0.76
C ASN A 138 -10.29 0.94 -0.74
N VAL A 139 -10.49 0.34 -1.93
CA VAL A 139 -10.99 -1.03 -2.09
C VAL A 139 -10.21 -1.76 -3.18
N VAL A 140 -9.96 -3.05 -2.98
CA VAL A 140 -9.39 -3.93 -4.00
C VAL A 140 -10.46 -4.31 -5.02
N GLN A 141 -10.46 -3.63 -6.16
CA GLN A 141 -11.42 -3.89 -7.23
C GLN A 141 -10.89 -5.00 -8.16
N ASN A 142 -11.33 -6.23 -7.93
CA ASN A 142 -11.10 -7.35 -8.82
C ASN A 142 -12.34 -8.27 -8.92
N PRO A 143 -12.62 -8.86 -10.11
CA PRO A 143 -13.78 -9.72 -10.33
C PRO A 143 -13.72 -11.06 -9.59
N ILE A 144 -12.52 -11.55 -9.23
CA ILE A 144 -12.32 -12.87 -8.63
C ILE A 144 -11.93 -12.76 -7.17
N TYR A 145 -11.04 -11.83 -6.83
CA TYR A 145 -10.48 -11.72 -5.48
C TYR A 145 -10.92 -10.42 -4.80
N ASP A 146 -11.15 -10.49 -3.49
CA ASP A 146 -11.26 -9.33 -2.61
C ASP A 146 -10.25 -9.44 -1.48
N VAL A 147 -9.64 -8.32 -1.08
CA VAL A 147 -8.69 -8.27 0.02
C VAL A 147 -9.01 -7.07 0.89
N TRP A 148 -9.10 -7.29 2.20
CA TRP A 148 -9.39 -6.24 3.18
C TRP A 148 -8.64 -6.45 4.49
N VAL A 149 -8.59 -5.41 5.33
CA VAL A 149 -7.93 -5.46 6.64
C VAL A 149 -8.92 -5.94 7.69
N LYS A 150 -8.55 -6.96 8.46
CA LYS A 150 -9.34 -7.43 9.61
C LYS A 150 -8.75 -6.97 10.94
N ASN A 151 -7.43 -6.91 11.05
CA ASN A 151 -6.74 -6.44 12.26
C ASN A 151 -5.28 -6.05 12.00
N CYS A 152 -4.75 -5.16 12.83
CA CYS A 152 -3.33 -4.93 13.00
C CYS A 152 -2.96 -5.10 14.48
N SER A 153 -2.28 -6.19 14.82
CA SER A 153 -1.86 -6.44 16.20
C SER A 153 -0.65 -5.56 16.55
N MET A 154 -0.93 -4.58 17.39
CA MET A 154 0.03 -3.63 17.96
C MET A 154 -0.25 -3.48 19.46
N ARG A 155 0.78 -3.08 20.20
CA ARG A 155 0.72 -2.73 21.63
C ARG A 155 1.20 -1.30 21.79
N PHE A 156 0.55 -0.54 22.66
CA PHE A 156 0.95 0.83 22.98
C PHE A 156 1.51 0.95 24.40
N PRO A 157 2.46 1.86 24.64
CA PRO A 157 2.94 2.14 26.00
C PRO A 157 1.79 2.66 26.86
N GLY A 158 1.62 2.12 28.07
CA GLY A 158 0.53 2.50 28.99
C GLY A 158 -0.75 1.65 28.85
N GLU A 159 -0.82 0.75 27.87
CA GLU A 159 -1.91 -0.22 27.75
C GLU A 159 -1.73 -1.34 28.79
N ALA A 160 -2.66 -1.47 29.74
CA ALA A 160 -2.67 -2.61 30.65
C ALA A 160 -2.82 -3.89 29.82
N ALA A 161 -1.95 -4.88 30.04
CA ALA A 161 -1.94 -6.11 29.25
C ALA A 161 -3.36 -6.72 29.17
N PRO A 162 -3.79 -7.22 27.99
CA PRO A 162 -5.10 -7.83 27.87
C PRO A 162 -5.21 -8.96 28.89
N LYS A 163 -6.19 -8.87 29.79
CA LYS A 163 -6.50 -9.94 30.73
C LYS A 163 -6.82 -11.18 29.90
N PRO A 164 -6.19 -12.35 30.15
CA PRO A 164 -6.56 -13.56 29.43
C PRO A 164 -8.05 -13.81 29.64
N SER A 165 -8.80 -13.79 28.54
CA SER A 165 -10.24 -14.06 28.52
C SER A 165 -10.46 -15.42 29.18
N SER A 166 -11.15 -15.42 30.31
CA SER A 166 -11.49 -16.59 31.10
C SER A 166 -12.17 -17.62 30.19
N SER A 167 -11.50 -18.75 29.97
CA SER A 167 -12.11 -19.93 29.36
C SER A 167 -13.39 -20.29 30.11
N PRO A 168 -14.49 -20.63 29.43
CA PRO A 168 -15.68 -21.11 30.11
C PRO A 168 -15.36 -22.43 30.82
N SER A 169 -15.68 -22.50 32.12
CA SER A 169 -15.66 -23.74 32.90
C SER A 169 -16.36 -24.87 32.15
N PRO A 170 -15.79 -26.09 32.09
CA PRO A 170 -16.52 -27.23 31.56
C PRO A 170 -17.74 -27.50 32.44
N ALA A 171 -18.90 -27.61 31.77
CA ALA A 171 -20.17 -27.97 32.36
C ALA A 171 -20.09 -29.33 33.06
N SER A 172 -20.64 -29.40 34.28
CA SER A 172 -20.85 -30.62 35.05
C SER A 172 -21.81 -31.54 34.30
N THR A 173 -21.29 -32.61 33.68
CA THR A 173 -22.12 -33.73 33.20
C THR A 173 -22.54 -34.58 34.42
N SER A 174 -23.80 -34.45 34.84
CA SER A 174 -24.43 -35.44 35.70
C SER A 174 -24.66 -36.73 34.91
N SER A 175 -23.96 -37.80 35.30
CA SER A 175 -24.21 -39.18 34.83
C SER A 175 -25.55 -39.73 35.36
N PRO A 176 -26.15 -40.72 34.67
CA PRO A 176 -27.42 -41.32 35.06
C PRO A 176 -27.21 -42.41 36.14
N SER A 177 -28.16 -42.55 37.05
CA SER A 177 -28.26 -43.71 37.95
C SER A 177 -29.38 -44.64 37.48
N ALA A 178 -29.09 -45.93 37.66
CA ALA A 178 -29.87 -47.14 37.39
C ALA A 178 -31.33 -47.10 37.87
#